data_AF-A0ABD5SQT4-F1
#
_entry.id   AF-A0ABD5SQT4-F1
#
_cell.length_a   1.000
_cell.length_b   1.000
_cell.length_c   1.000
_cell.angle_alpha   90.00
_cell.angle_beta   90.00
_cell.angle_gamma   90.00
#
_symmetry.space_group_name_H-M   'P 1'
#
loop_
_entity.id
_entity.type
_entity.pdbx_description
1 polymer ?
#
loop_
_entity_poly.entity_id
_entity_poly.type
_entity_poly.pdbx_seq_one_letter_code
_entity_poly.pdbx_strand_id
1 'polypeptide(L)' 'MHSHRLPRRDDHPTGLETVAEELTAPVDFHVADEETDRRFVVDQTGQIYVHGEDGLEDEPFLNISDRMVDLMEEFD' A
#
# COMPACT_ATOMS: atom_id res chain seq x y z
N MET A 1 15.59 21.06 42.20
CA MET A 1 14.40 20.81 41.34
C MET A 1 14.79 21.09 39.91
N HIS A 2 14.93 20.04 39.08
CA HIS A 2 15.11 20.17 37.64
C HIS A 2 14.10 19.22 37.00
N SER A 3 12.96 19.77 36.62
CA SER A 3 11.93 19.04 35.90
C SER A 3 12.44 18.78 34.48
N HIS A 4 12.88 17.55 34.21
CA HIS A 4 13.04 17.05 32.84
C HIS A 4 11.64 16.95 32.22
N ARG A 5 11.28 17.95 31.42
CA ARG A 5 10.08 17.89 30.60
C ARG A 5 10.38 16.99 29.41
N LEU A 6 9.80 15.79 29.38
CA LEU A 6 9.79 14.95 28.18
C LEU A 6 9.18 15.76 27.02
N PRO A 7 9.74 15.70 25.80
CA PRO A 7 9.15 16.38 24.66
C PRO A 7 7.71 15.90 24.47
N ARG A 8 6.80 16.85 24.20
CA ARG A 8 5.42 16.51 23.80
C ARG A 8 5.51 15.71 22.49
N ARG A 9 4.67 14.68 22.36
CA ARG A 9 4.64 13.77 21.19
C ARG A 9 4.33 14.47 19.85
N ASP A 10 4.03 15.77 19.86
CA ASP A 10 3.53 16.54 18.73
C ASP A 10 4.60 17.29 17.91
N ASP A 11 5.90 17.10 18.18
CA ASP A 11 7.01 17.79 17.47
C ASP A 11 7.70 16.91 16.40
N HIS A 12 6.98 15.97 15.80
CA HIS A 12 7.47 15.19 14.66
C HIS A 12 6.66 15.56 13.41
N PRO A 13 7.18 16.43 12.52
CA PRO A 13 6.47 16.76 11.29
C PRO A 13 6.33 15.48 10.46
N THR A 14 5.09 15.03 10.28
CA THR A 14 4.75 13.92 9.38
C THR A 14 4.17 14.52 8.10
N GLY A 15 4.71 14.12 6.96
CA GLY A 15 4.21 14.47 5.62
C GLY A 15 3.74 13.22 4.89
N LEU A 16 2.90 13.41 3.88
CA LEU A 16 2.47 12.36 2.97
C LEU A 16 2.98 12.68 1.57
N GLU A 17 3.35 11.63 0.84
CA GLU A 17 3.75 11.67 -0.56
C GLU A 17 2.98 10.58 -1.30
N THR A 18 2.47 10.89 -2.48
CA THR A 18 1.86 9.90 -3.37
C THR A 18 2.97 9.08 -4.01
N VAL A 19 2.92 7.76 -3.85
CA VAL A 19 3.94 6.83 -4.40
C VAL A 19 3.42 5.98 -5.55
N ALA A 20 2.10 5.83 -5.67
CA ALA A 20 1.44 5.09 -6.74
C ALA A 20 0.03 5.64 -6.99
N GLU A 21 -0.43 5.53 -8.22
CA GLU A 21 -1.77 5.90 -8.68
C GLU A 21 -2.41 4.71 -9.42
N GLU A 22 -3.62 4.88 -9.96
CA GLU A 22 -4.31 3.90 -10.84
C GLU A 22 -4.72 2.55 -10.19
N LEU A 23 -4.51 2.39 -8.89
CA LEU A 23 -5.09 1.30 -8.11
C LEU A 23 -6.60 1.52 -7.91
N THR A 24 -7.38 0.44 -7.94
CA THR A 24 -8.84 0.52 -7.79
C THR A 24 -9.23 0.59 -6.32
N ALA A 25 -8.84 -0.41 -5.53
CA ALA A 25 -9.11 -0.48 -4.11
C ALA A 25 -8.04 -1.37 -3.42
N PRO A 26 -6.85 -0.82 -3.11
CA PRO A 26 -5.79 -1.60 -2.47
C PRO A 26 -6.21 -2.04 -1.06
N VAL A 27 -6.10 -3.34 -0.79
CA VAL A 27 -6.53 -3.98 0.47
C VAL A 27 -5.39 -4.56 1.29
N ASP A 28 -4.21 -4.75 0.70
CA ASP A 28 -3.02 -5.23 1.42
C ASP A 28 -1.71 -4.72 0.80
N PHE A 29 -0.66 -4.68 1.60
CA PHE A 29 0.69 -4.26 1.22
C PHE A 29 1.75 -5.13 1.90
N HIS A 30 2.62 -5.73 1.10
CA HIS A 30 3.69 -6.60 1.61
C HIS A 30 5.06 -6.23 1.06
N VAL A 31 6.07 -6.21 1.93
CA VAL A 31 7.49 -6.10 1.54
C VAL A 31 8.05 -7.51 1.42
N ALA A 32 8.78 -7.80 0.33
CA ALA A 32 9.41 -9.10 0.18
C ALA A 32 10.53 -9.32 1.21
N ASP A 33 10.60 -10.52 1.80
CA ASP A 33 11.58 -10.84 2.86
C ASP A 33 13.04 -10.76 2.39
N GLU A 34 13.29 -11.10 1.12
CA GLU A 34 14.63 -11.16 0.51
C GLU A 34 15.00 -9.93 -0.33
N GLU A 35 14.02 -9.08 -0.66
CA GLU A 35 14.16 -7.93 -1.56
C GLU A 35 13.35 -6.75 -1.01
N THR A 36 13.91 -5.96 -0.10
CA THR A 36 13.19 -4.86 0.57
C THR A 36 12.68 -3.77 -0.38
N ASP A 37 13.27 -3.68 -1.57
CA ASP A 37 12.89 -2.73 -2.61
C ASP A 37 11.70 -3.21 -3.45
N ARG A 38 11.27 -4.45 -3.24
CA ARG A 38 10.13 -5.05 -3.93
C ARG A 38 8.94 -5.13 -2.99
N ARG A 39 7.91 -4.36 -3.32
CA ARG A 39 6.66 -4.26 -2.56
C ARG A 39 5.51 -4.79 -3.40
N PHE A 40 4.62 -5.56 -2.80
CA PHE A 40 3.41 -6.07 -3.43
C PHE A 40 2.20 -5.31 -2.92
N VAL A 41 1.37 -4.84 -3.85
CA VAL A 41 0.08 -4.21 -3.55
C VAL A 41 -1.02 -5.13 -4.02
N VAL A 42 -1.90 -5.55 -3.10
CA VAL A 42 -3.05 -6.40 -3.42
C VAL A 42 -4.26 -5.52 -3.66
N ASP A 43 -4.81 -5.57 -4.88
CA ASP A 43 -6.04 -4.86 -5.23
C ASP A 43 -7.26 -5.77 -5.03
N GLN A 44 -8.34 -5.20 -4.51
CA GLN A 44 -9.60 -5.90 -4.27
C GLN A 44 -10.15 -6.57 -5.53
N THR A 45 -9.84 -6.04 -6.72
CA THR A 45 -10.27 -6.56 -8.02
C THR A 45 -9.56 -7.85 -8.44
N GLY A 46 -8.59 -8.34 -7.66
CA GLY A 46 -7.91 -9.63 -7.89
C GLY A 46 -6.57 -9.52 -8.61
N GLN A 47 -5.98 -8.32 -8.67
CA GLN A 47 -4.62 -8.10 -9.17
C GLN A 47 -3.65 -7.90 -8.01
N ILE A 48 -2.42 -8.37 -8.19
CA ILE A 48 -1.29 -8.04 -7.34
C ILE A 48 -0.27 -7.31 -8.20
N TYR A 49 0.03 -6.06 -7.84
CA TYR A 49 1.02 -5.23 -8.51
C TYR A 49 2.34 -5.22 -7.74
N VAL A 50 3.43 -5.00 -8.47
CA VAL A 50 4.75 -4.75 -7.87
C VAL A 50 5.03 -3.26 -7.89
N HIS A 51 5.45 -2.72 -6.76
CA HIS A 51 6.03 -1.39 -6.67
C HIS A 51 7.53 -1.52 -6.40
N GLY A 52 8.32 -1.33 -7.47
CA GLY A 52 9.78 -1.38 -7.46
C GLY A 52 10.41 -0.02 -7.20
N GLU A 53 11.67 0.15 -7.63
CA GLU A 53 12.42 1.40 -7.55
C GLU A 53 11.87 2.48 -8.50
N ASP A 54 11.34 2.07 -9.66
CA ASP A 54 10.81 2.95 -10.69
C ASP A 54 9.31 3.30 -10.52
N GLY A 55 8.69 2.86 -9.42
CA GLY A 55 7.27 3.05 -9.14
C GLY A 55 6.45 1.77 -9.28
N LEU A 56 5.14 1.94 -9.50
CA LEU A 56 4.20 0.85 -9.73
C LEU A 56 4.37 0.30 -11.15
N GLU A 57 4.48 -1.02 -11.30
CA GLU A 57 4.53 -1.66 -12.61
C GLU A 57 3.14 -1.68 -13.28
N ASP A 58 3.09 -1.42 -14.58
CA ASP A 58 1.85 -1.39 -15.36
C ASP A 58 1.17 -2.78 -15.45
N GLU A 59 1.98 -3.85 -15.58
CA GLU A 59 1.50 -5.23 -15.66
C GLU A 59 1.48 -5.86 -14.26
N PRO A 60 0.37 -6.47 -13.83
CA PRO A 60 0.31 -7.13 -12.53
C PRO A 60 1.21 -8.36 -12.49
N PHE A 61 1.85 -8.58 -11.35
CA PHE A 61 2.59 -9.81 -11.08
C PHE A 61 1.68 -11.05 -11.05
N LEU A 62 0.47 -10.89 -10.54
CA LEU A 62 -0.56 -11.94 -10.54
C LEU A 62 -1.92 -11.32 -10.87
N ASN A 63 -2.64 -11.95 -11.79
CA ASN A 63 -4.01 -11.59 -12.11
C ASN A 63 -4.91 -12.81 -11.95
N ILE A 64 -5.84 -12.74 -11.01
CA ILE A 64 -6.89 -13.74 -10.79
C ILE A 64 -8.30 -13.15 -10.90
N SER A 65 -8.46 -11.99 -11.54
CA SER A 65 -9.76 -11.30 -11.69
C SER A 65 -10.84 -12.21 -12.29
N ASP A 66 -10.47 -13.07 -13.24
CA ASP A 66 -11.38 -14.04 -13.88
C ASP A 66 -11.90 -15.14 -12.93
N ARG A 67 -11.34 -15.22 -11.72
CA ARG A 67 -11.73 -16.18 -10.67
C ARG A 67 -12.34 -15.50 -9.45
N MET A 68 -12.41 -14.17 -9.46
CA MET A 68 -13.08 -13.42 -8.40
C MET A 68 -14.58 -13.56 -8.55
N VAL A 69 -15.29 -13.52 -7.42
CA VAL A 69 -16.73 -13.28 -7.46
C VAL A 69 -16.97 -11.83 -7.86
N ASP A 70 -18.07 -11.56 -8.57
CA ASP A 70 -18.46 -10.19 -8.86
C ASP A 70 -18.59 -9.41 -7.55
N LEU A 71 -17.93 -8.25 -7.49
CA LEU A 71 -18.08 -7.31 -6.39
C LEU A 71 -19.55 -6.87 -6.37
N MET A 72 -20.28 -7.25 -5.32
CA MET A 72 -21.64 -6.74 -5.11
C MET A 72 -21.55 -5.23 -4.88
N GLU A 73 -22.21 -4.43 -5.71
CA GLU A 73 -22.20 -2.96 -5.65
C GLU A 73 -22.93 -2.36 -4.43
N GLU A 74 -23.52 -3.17 -3.54
CA GLU A 74 -24.35 -2.67 -2.43
C GLU A 74 -23.59 -2.57 -1.11
N PHE A 75 -23.16 -1.35 -0.79
CA PHE A 75 -23.16 -0.86 0.58
C PHE A 75 -24.13 0.33 0.64
N ASP A 76 -25.30 0.13 1.24
CA ASP A 76 -26.24 1.19 1.68
C ASP A 76 -25.61 2.04 2.79
#